data_AF-A0A918GIF5-F1
#
_entry.id   AF-A0A918GIF5-F1
#
_cell.length_a   1.000
_cell.length_b   1.000
_cell.length_c   1.000
_cell.angle_alpha   90.00
_cell.angle_beta   90.00
_cell.angle_gamma   90.00
#
_symmetry.space_group_name_H-M   'P 1'
#
loop_
_entity.id
_entity.type
_entity.pdbx_description
1 polymer ?
#
loop_
_entity_poly.entity_id
_entity_poly.type
_entity_poly.pdbx_seq_one_letter_code
_entity_poly.pdbx_strand_id
1 'polypeptide(L)'
;MLVPPVELALARPQRRVPAAGPGWRFEPKFDGWRALLFTASGFVQSRRDNDLAARFPEIVAAGRGLGDLVLDGELVALREGRLDFSALTSAPRSRAGAGVAVYFVVFDILADADRDWRPRPYLDRRRRLTDVMAAIDPPLQLMPATDDRAAAIRRWMDPAGARIGIEGVVVKAADRPYRAGRTGDWVKVRHTAVLDAVVIGVTGRPSRPEEVVLARRDDDGGLRGIGLSLPLPTPLRDEVGRHVAVTGERAELASGGGFGRSRTEYLPVHPTLVVEVEAEASAEFFTNRLRPAVRRLRVDMTVEDV
;
A
#
# COMPACT_ATOMS: atom_id res chain seq x y z
N MET A 1 2.41 29.81 -7.18
CA MET A 1 3.43 28.76 -6.98
C MET A 1 3.07 27.96 -5.73
N LEU A 2 3.12 26.63 -5.79
CA LEU A 2 2.88 25.79 -4.61
C LEU A 2 4.09 25.83 -3.69
N VAL A 3 3.85 25.96 -2.39
CA VAL A 3 4.89 26.01 -1.37
C VAL A 3 4.78 24.74 -0.53
N PRO A 4 5.87 23.99 -0.29
CA PRO A 4 5.83 22.85 0.60
C PRO A 4 5.61 23.29 2.07
N PRO A 5 4.92 22.48 2.89
CA PRO A 5 4.35 21.19 2.53
C PRO A 5 3.03 21.32 1.76
N VAL A 6 2.88 20.52 0.68
CA VAL A 6 1.64 20.38 -0.07
C VAL A 6 0.89 19.13 0.39
N GLU A 7 -0.37 19.29 0.79
CA GLU A 7 -1.22 18.17 1.19
C GLU A 7 -1.55 17.24 0.01
N LEU A 8 -1.54 15.93 0.26
CA LEU A 8 -1.66 14.88 -0.77
C LEU A 8 -3.08 14.31 -0.90
N ALA A 9 -3.48 13.97 -2.12
CA ALA A 9 -4.66 13.17 -2.41
C ALA A 9 -4.44 11.70 -2.03
N LEU A 10 -5.39 11.12 -1.26
CA LEU A 10 -5.23 9.79 -0.67
C LEU A 10 -6.28 8.79 -1.17
N ALA A 11 -5.82 7.62 -1.61
CA ALA A 11 -6.69 6.56 -2.07
C ALA A 11 -7.41 5.83 -0.93
N ARG A 12 -8.74 5.67 -1.00
CA ARG A 12 -9.51 4.81 -0.10
C ARG A 12 -9.34 3.32 -0.47
N PRO A 13 -9.15 2.41 0.49
CA PRO A 13 -9.08 0.99 0.18
C PRO A 13 -10.43 0.45 -0.31
N GLN A 14 -10.40 -0.44 -1.29
CA GLN A 14 -11.54 -1.22 -1.76
C GLN A 14 -11.14 -2.68 -2.00
N ARG A 15 -12.10 -3.60 -1.85
CA ARG A 15 -11.87 -5.04 -2.05
C ARG A 15 -11.84 -5.45 -3.52
N ARG A 16 -12.52 -4.72 -4.40
CA ARG A 16 -12.66 -5.06 -5.82
C ARG A 16 -12.47 -3.83 -6.66
N VAL A 17 -11.91 -4.01 -7.86
CA VAL A 17 -11.81 -2.94 -8.85
C VAL A 17 -13.23 -2.50 -9.25
N PRO A 18 -13.61 -1.23 -9.03
CA PRO A 18 -14.95 -0.72 -9.33
C PRO A 18 -15.39 -1.08 -10.76
N ALA A 19 -16.64 -1.50 -10.91
CA ALA A 19 -17.20 -1.87 -12.22
C ALA A 19 -17.68 -0.65 -13.03
N ALA A 20 -18.15 0.39 -12.35
CA ALA A 20 -18.66 1.62 -12.97
C ALA A 20 -18.32 2.83 -12.08
N GLY A 21 -18.38 4.03 -12.66
CA GLY A 21 -18.20 5.31 -11.97
C GLY A 21 -17.79 6.44 -12.91
N PRO A 22 -17.20 7.53 -12.40
CA PRO A 22 -17.00 8.79 -13.12
C PRO A 22 -15.81 8.71 -14.09
N GLY A 23 -15.93 7.87 -15.13
CA GLY A 23 -14.91 7.70 -16.17
C GLY A 23 -13.57 7.18 -15.64
N TRP A 24 -13.60 6.22 -14.72
CA TRP A 24 -12.42 5.71 -14.01
C TRP A 24 -11.15 5.55 -14.88
N ARG A 25 -10.02 5.89 -14.27
CA ARG A 25 -8.68 5.68 -14.84
C ARG A 25 -7.89 4.78 -13.90
N PHE A 26 -7.26 3.77 -14.46
CA PHE A 26 -6.56 2.71 -13.73
C PHE A 26 -5.06 2.88 -13.92
N GLU A 27 -4.31 2.75 -12.84
CA GLU A 27 -2.84 2.78 -12.79
C GLU A 27 -2.33 1.60 -11.96
N PRO A 28 -1.14 1.06 -12.24
CA PRO A 28 -0.55 0.06 -11.37
C PRO A 28 -0.21 0.72 -10.02
N LYS A 29 -0.48 -0.01 -8.95
CA LYS A 29 -0.05 0.38 -7.62
C LYS A 29 1.32 -0.22 -7.36
N PHE A 30 2.37 0.58 -7.46
CA PHE A 30 3.70 0.14 -7.04
C PHE A 30 3.85 0.12 -5.51
N ASP A 31 4.78 -0.70 -5.04
CA ASP A 31 5.32 -0.65 -3.69
C ASP A 31 6.56 0.26 -3.66
N GLY A 32 6.43 1.44 -3.06
CA GLY A 32 7.45 2.49 -3.12
C GLY A 32 7.24 3.58 -2.08
N TRP A 33 8.00 4.67 -2.22
CA TRP A 33 7.84 5.87 -1.39
C TRP A 33 7.18 6.97 -2.21
N ARG A 34 5.93 7.31 -1.85
CA ARG A 34 5.28 8.49 -2.42
C ARG A 34 6.06 9.78 -2.12
N ALA A 35 6.30 10.56 -3.16
CA ALA A 35 7.00 11.83 -3.09
C ALA A 35 6.42 12.87 -4.05
N LEU A 36 6.52 14.15 -3.67
CA LEU A 36 6.40 15.28 -4.58
C LEU A 36 7.80 15.77 -4.97
N LEU A 37 8.04 15.96 -6.26
CA LEU A 37 9.25 16.60 -6.77
C LEU A 37 8.93 18.03 -7.18
N PHE A 38 9.57 19.00 -6.53
CA PHE A 38 9.57 20.41 -6.92
C PHE A 38 10.80 20.64 -7.80
N THR A 39 10.62 20.65 -9.12
CA THR A 39 11.74 20.52 -10.07
C THR A 39 12.68 21.73 -10.06
N ALA A 40 12.17 22.94 -9.83
CA ALA A 40 12.97 24.16 -9.79
C ALA A 40 13.88 24.25 -8.55
N SER A 41 13.37 23.87 -7.37
CA SER A 41 14.14 23.91 -6.12
C SER A 41 14.93 22.62 -5.84
N GLY A 42 14.53 21.51 -6.45
CA GLY A 42 15.04 20.18 -6.14
C GLY A 42 14.53 19.62 -4.81
N PHE A 43 13.55 20.27 -4.18
CA PHE A 43 12.94 19.78 -2.94
C PHE A 43 12.11 18.52 -3.23
N VAL A 44 12.24 17.49 -2.39
CA VAL A 44 11.51 16.23 -2.55
C VAL A 44 10.68 15.95 -1.31
N GLN A 45 9.40 16.31 -1.34
CA GLN A 45 8.52 16.15 -0.19
C GLN A 45 8.03 14.70 -0.09
N SER A 46 8.30 14.02 1.01
CA SER A 46 7.69 12.72 1.31
C SER A 46 6.20 12.86 1.64
N ARG A 47 5.50 11.72 1.71
CA ARG A 47 4.13 11.65 2.28
C ARG A 47 3.95 12.30 3.66
N ARG A 48 5.02 12.39 4.46
CA ARG A 48 5.00 13.00 5.81
C ARG A 48 5.77 14.32 5.85
N ASP A 49 5.85 15.01 4.73
CA ASP A 49 6.38 16.36 4.65
C ASP A 49 7.89 16.49 4.93
N ASN A 50 8.59 15.37 5.17
CA ASN A 50 10.05 15.34 5.22
C ASN A 50 10.67 15.57 3.84
N ASP A 51 11.82 16.24 3.80
CA ASP A 51 12.64 16.35 2.60
C ASP A 51 13.46 15.08 2.35
N LEU A 52 13.36 14.54 1.15
CA LEU A 52 14.08 13.36 0.68
C LEU A 52 15.19 13.69 -0.33
N ALA A 53 15.43 14.96 -0.64
CA ALA A 53 16.36 15.38 -1.70
C ALA A 53 17.76 14.77 -1.53
N ALA A 54 18.32 14.83 -0.32
CA ALA A 54 19.64 14.26 -0.01
C ALA A 54 19.71 12.73 -0.18
N ARG A 55 18.56 12.05 -0.09
CA ARG A 55 18.45 10.59 -0.24
C ARG A 55 18.27 10.16 -1.69
N PHE A 56 17.85 11.05 -2.59
CA PHE A 56 17.61 10.73 -4.00
C PHE A 56 18.21 11.81 -4.93
N PRO A 57 19.52 12.08 -4.84
CA PRO A 57 20.18 13.10 -5.67
C PRO A 57 20.02 12.85 -7.17
N GLU A 58 19.91 11.59 -7.60
CA GLU A 58 19.65 11.18 -8.99
C GLU A 58 18.29 11.71 -9.51
N ILE A 59 17.26 11.72 -8.65
CA ILE A 59 15.93 12.23 -9.00
C ILE A 59 15.93 13.76 -9.03
N VAL A 60 16.61 14.39 -8.05
CA VAL A 60 16.77 15.85 -8.01
C VAL A 60 17.48 16.35 -9.26
N ALA A 61 18.57 15.70 -9.66
CA ALA A 61 19.33 16.07 -10.85
C ALA A 61 18.48 16.01 -12.13
N ALA A 62 17.70 14.94 -12.29
CA ALA A 62 16.85 14.75 -13.46
C ALA A 62 15.65 15.73 -13.52
N GLY A 63 15.21 16.27 -12.39
CA GLY A 63 14.18 17.32 -12.36
C GLY A 63 14.64 18.70 -12.82
N ARG A 64 15.92 19.06 -12.64
CA ARG A 64 16.43 20.44 -12.82
C ARG A 64 16.24 21.03 -14.23
N GLY A 65 16.07 20.18 -15.25
CA GLY A 65 15.88 20.61 -16.64
C GLY A 65 14.43 20.80 -17.08
N LEU A 66 13.46 20.52 -16.22
CA LEU A 66 12.05 20.42 -16.61
C LEU A 66 11.25 21.72 -16.44
N GLY A 67 11.92 22.81 -16.08
CA GLY A 67 11.26 24.05 -15.66
C GLY A 67 10.71 23.94 -14.24
N ASP A 68 9.76 24.80 -13.90
CA ASP A 68 9.14 24.86 -12.57
C ASP A 68 7.86 24.03 -12.54
N LEU A 69 7.96 22.79 -12.10
CA LEU A 69 6.87 21.82 -12.01
C LEU A 69 6.78 21.29 -10.58
N VAL A 70 5.57 20.89 -10.21
CA VAL A 70 5.34 20.07 -9.01
C VAL A 70 4.71 18.76 -9.44
N LEU A 71 5.49 17.68 -9.35
CA LEU A 71 5.13 16.35 -9.83
C LEU A 71 4.82 15.43 -8.65
N ASP A 72 3.72 14.68 -8.71
CA ASP A 72 3.35 13.67 -7.71
C ASP A 72 3.61 12.27 -8.27
N GLY A 73 4.36 11.47 -7.53
CA GLY A 73 4.87 10.20 -8.02
C GLY A 73 5.29 9.25 -6.92
N GLU A 74 5.78 8.09 -7.35
CA GLU A 74 6.28 7.03 -6.48
C GLU A 74 7.77 6.82 -6.75
N LEU A 75 8.60 6.91 -5.72
CA LEU A 75 9.98 6.46 -5.77
C LEU A 75 9.99 4.94 -5.66
N VAL A 76 10.57 4.27 -6.64
CA VAL A 76 10.67 2.82 -6.70
C VAL A 76 12.12 2.42 -6.92
N ALA A 77 12.57 1.37 -6.25
CA ALA A 77 13.90 0.80 -6.45
C ALA A 77 13.78 -0.50 -7.24
N LEU A 78 14.68 -0.72 -8.19
CA LEU A 78 14.73 -1.87 -9.06
C LEU A 78 16.07 -2.58 -8.88
N ARG A 79 16.02 -3.88 -8.64
CA ARG A 79 17.17 -4.78 -8.56
C ARG A 79 16.87 -6.02 -9.38
N GLU A 80 17.73 -6.35 -10.35
CA GLU A 80 17.59 -7.55 -11.17
C GLU A 80 16.19 -7.71 -11.82
N GLY A 81 15.62 -6.59 -12.27
CA GLY A 81 14.30 -6.57 -12.92
C GLY A 81 13.10 -6.68 -11.96
N ARG A 82 13.31 -6.61 -10.65
CA ARG A 82 12.25 -6.69 -9.63
C ARG A 82 12.28 -5.46 -8.74
N LEU A 83 11.10 -5.00 -8.31
CA LEU A 83 11.03 -3.92 -7.36
C LEU A 83 11.53 -4.39 -5.98
N ASP A 84 12.46 -3.62 -5.41
CA ASP A 84 13.07 -3.87 -4.10
C ASP A 84 12.79 -2.66 -3.20
N PHE A 85 11.59 -2.63 -2.62
CA PHE A 85 11.17 -1.56 -1.73
C PHE A 85 12.14 -1.33 -0.56
N SER A 86 12.70 -2.41 -0.01
CA SER A 86 13.61 -2.37 1.13
C SER A 86 14.87 -1.55 0.82
N ALA A 87 15.33 -1.59 -0.44
CA ALA A 87 16.50 -0.85 -0.88
C ALA A 87 16.32 0.67 -0.81
N LEU A 88 15.09 1.21 -0.83
CA LEU A 88 14.84 2.66 -0.66
C LEU A 88 15.31 3.18 0.71
N THR A 89 15.41 2.30 1.72
CA THR A 89 15.93 2.61 3.06
C THR A 89 17.46 2.72 3.09
N SER A 90 18.16 2.10 2.13
CA SER A 90 19.62 2.13 2.04
C SER A 90 20.14 3.50 1.58
N ALA A 91 21.33 3.87 2.02
CA ALA A 91 21.98 5.11 1.59
C ALA A 91 22.30 5.11 0.08
N PRO A 92 22.36 6.27 -0.60
CA PRO A 92 22.56 6.34 -2.06
C PRO A 92 23.79 5.57 -2.55
N ARG A 93 24.94 5.75 -1.89
CA ARG A 93 26.19 5.04 -2.23
C ARG A 93 26.06 3.52 -2.10
N SER A 94 25.36 3.05 -1.07
CA SER A 94 25.12 1.63 -0.85
C SER A 94 24.22 1.04 -1.94
N ARG A 95 23.16 1.77 -2.36
CA ARG A 95 22.30 1.34 -3.47
C ARG A 95 23.07 1.22 -4.78
N ALA A 96 23.87 2.24 -5.11
CA ALA A 96 24.69 2.24 -6.32
C ALA A 96 25.70 1.08 -6.34
N GLY A 97 26.39 0.83 -5.22
CA GLY A 97 27.33 -0.30 -5.10
C GLY A 97 26.67 -1.68 -5.17
N ALA A 98 25.38 -1.77 -4.83
CA ALA A 98 24.60 -3.01 -4.90
C ALA A 98 23.87 -3.21 -6.25
N GLY A 99 24.10 -2.33 -7.24
CA GLY A 99 23.42 -2.42 -8.55
C GLY A 99 21.92 -2.10 -8.50
N VAL A 100 21.47 -1.35 -7.49
CA VAL A 100 20.07 -0.93 -7.35
C VAL A 100 19.86 0.39 -8.09
N ALA A 101 18.93 0.40 -9.05
CA ALA A 101 18.48 1.61 -9.73
C ALA A 101 17.24 2.20 -9.02
N VAL A 102 17.13 3.52 -8.96
CA VAL A 102 15.95 4.21 -8.42
C VAL A 102 15.27 4.98 -9.54
N TYR A 103 13.95 4.89 -9.59
CA TYR A 103 13.09 5.61 -10.52
C TYR A 103 12.07 6.44 -9.75
N PHE A 104 11.68 7.58 -10.32
CA PHE A 104 10.52 8.35 -9.88
C PHE A 104 9.40 8.21 -10.91
N VAL A 105 8.40 7.38 -10.58
CA VAL A 105 7.29 7.09 -11.48
C VAL A 105 6.14 8.06 -11.21
N VAL A 106 5.98 9.03 -12.11
CA VAL A 106 5.11 10.20 -11.98
C VAL A 106 3.69 9.88 -12.43
N PHE A 107 2.70 10.16 -11.59
CA PHE A 107 1.30 9.87 -11.87
C PHE A 107 0.37 11.08 -11.80
N ASP A 108 0.84 12.25 -11.36
CA ASP A 108 0.08 13.50 -11.42
C ASP A 108 0.99 14.74 -11.54
N ILE A 109 0.41 15.86 -11.98
CA ILE A 109 1.04 17.18 -12.03
C ILE A 109 0.19 18.18 -11.25
N LEU A 110 0.79 18.82 -10.25
CA LEU A 110 0.10 19.72 -9.32
C LEU A 110 0.32 21.19 -9.67
N ALA A 111 1.46 21.52 -10.26
CA ALA A 111 1.77 22.85 -10.76
C ALA A 111 2.70 22.78 -11.98
N ASP A 112 2.63 23.82 -12.78
CA ASP A 112 3.45 24.04 -13.97
C ASP A 112 3.59 25.56 -14.17
N ALA A 113 4.81 26.02 -13.97
CA ALA A 113 5.18 27.41 -13.73
C ALA A 113 4.30 28.06 -12.63
N ASP A 114 3.67 29.18 -12.95
CA ASP A 114 2.85 29.96 -12.04
C ASP A 114 1.44 29.37 -11.81
N ARG A 115 1.06 28.35 -12.58
CA ARG A 115 -0.30 27.80 -12.60
C ARG A 115 -0.48 26.63 -11.65
N ASP A 116 -1.48 26.73 -10.77
CA ASP A 116 -1.97 25.60 -9.97
C ASP A 116 -2.90 24.72 -10.82
N TRP A 117 -2.53 23.44 -10.97
CA TRP A 117 -3.27 22.46 -11.76
C TRP A 117 -4.22 21.63 -10.90
N ARG A 118 -4.13 21.66 -9.57
CA ARG A 118 -4.98 20.86 -8.67
C ARG A 118 -6.49 21.07 -8.89
N PRO A 119 -7.00 22.28 -9.19
CA PRO A 119 -8.42 22.48 -9.46
C PRO A 119 -8.92 21.83 -10.77
N ARG A 120 -8.02 21.45 -11.69
CA ARG A 120 -8.39 20.84 -12.98
C ARG A 120 -8.78 19.37 -12.81
N PRO A 121 -9.70 18.82 -13.62
CA PRO A 121 -9.99 17.39 -13.69
C PRO A 121 -8.74 16.53 -13.92
N TYR A 122 -8.75 15.28 -13.44
CA TYR A 122 -7.62 14.35 -13.61
C TYR A 122 -7.22 14.17 -15.08
N LEU A 123 -8.17 14.11 -16.02
CA LEU A 123 -7.84 13.97 -17.44
C LEU A 123 -7.00 15.12 -17.99
N ASP A 124 -7.31 16.35 -17.59
CA ASP A 124 -6.57 17.54 -18.02
C ASP A 124 -5.14 17.50 -17.45
N ARG A 125 -5.01 17.21 -16.15
CA ARG A 125 -3.70 17.06 -15.50
C ARG A 125 -2.91 15.92 -16.13
N ARG A 126 -3.54 14.78 -16.43
CA ARG A 126 -2.90 13.62 -17.04
C ARG A 126 -2.42 13.88 -18.46
N ARG A 127 -3.21 14.62 -19.26
CA ARG A 127 -2.78 15.05 -20.59
C ARG A 127 -1.55 15.96 -20.48
N ARG A 128 -1.59 16.98 -19.63
CA ARG A 128 -0.45 17.87 -19.42
C ARG A 128 0.79 17.12 -18.95
N LEU A 129 0.63 16.19 -18.00
CA LEU A 129 1.72 15.36 -17.52
C LEU A 129 2.32 14.52 -18.66
N THR A 130 1.49 13.91 -19.51
CA THR A 130 1.96 13.16 -20.68
C THR A 130 2.79 14.03 -21.62
N ASP A 131 2.31 15.24 -21.91
CA ASP A 131 3.01 16.19 -22.79
C ASP A 131 4.39 16.59 -22.23
N VAL A 132 4.45 16.88 -20.92
CA VAL A 132 5.70 17.23 -20.23
C VAL A 132 6.68 16.05 -20.16
N MET A 133 6.17 14.84 -19.97
CA MET A 133 6.98 13.63 -19.81
C MET A 133 7.39 12.96 -21.14
N ALA A 134 6.92 13.44 -22.29
CA ALA A 134 7.10 12.78 -23.59
C ALA A 134 8.56 12.60 -24.01
N ALA A 135 9.45 13.48 -23.58
CA ALA A 135 10.89 13.48 -23.93
C ALA A 135 11.79 13.22 -22.71
N ILE A 136 11.24 12.67 -21.62
CA ILE A 136 11.97 12.45 -20.38
C ILE A 136 12.42 10.99 -20.27
N ASP A 137 13.72 10.81 -20.28
CA ASP A 137 14.37 9.52 -20.04
C ASP A 137 14.47 9.19 -18.53
N PRO A 138 14.77 7.94 -18.17
CA PRO A 138 15.08 7.57 -16.79
C PRO A 138 16.08 8.52 -16.10
N PRO A 139 15.94 8.76 -14.78
CA PRO A 139 15.14 7.98 -13.83
C PRO A 139 13.70 8.46 -13.65
N LEU A 140 13.24 9.49 -14.36
CA LEU A 140 11.85 9.94 -14.31
C LEU A 140 11.03 9.17 -15.34
N GLN A 141 9.88 8.63 -14.95
CA GLN A 141 9.06 7.79 -15.81
C GLN A 141 7.58 8.13 -15.66
N LEU A 142 6.84 8.15 -16.75
CA LEU A 142 5.39 8.34 -16.69
C LEU A 142 4.71 7.05 -16.20
N MET A 143 3.89 7.15 -15.17
CA MET A 143 3.06 6.04 -14.68
C MET A 143 2.14 5.53 -15.80
N PRO A 144 2.14 4.24 -16.15
CA PRO A 144 1.17 3.69 -17.10
C PRO A 144 -0.26 3.91 -16.62
N ALA A 145 -1.17 4.27 -17.53
CA ALA A 145 -2.58 4.43 -17.22
C ALA A 145 -3.45 3.87 -18.34
N THR A 146 -4.64 3.36 -17.98
CA THR A 146 -5.65 2.90 -18.95
C THR A 146 -7.05 3.24 -18.44
N ASP A 147 -8.02 3.28 -19.34
CA ASP A 147 -9.45 3.33 -19.01
C ASP A 147 -10.17 1.99 -19.25
N ASP A 148 -9.48 1.01 -19.83
CA ASP A 148 -9.97 -0.36 -19.92
C ASP A 148 -9.73 -1.08 -18.58
N ARG A 149 -10.82 -1.21 -17.83
CA ARG A 149 -10.86 -1.97 -16.57
C ARG A 149 -10.38 -3.41 -16.74
N ALA A 150 -10.76 -4.08 -17.82
CA ALA A 150 -10.40 -5.48 -18.05
C ALA A 150 -8.90 -5.60 -18.35
N ALA A 151 -8.33 -4.68 -19.13
CA ALA A 151 -6.88 -4.59 -19.32
C ALA A 151 -6.14 -4.32 -18.00
N ALA A 152 -6.62 -3.39 -17.19
CA ALA A 152 -6.04 -3.09 -15.88
C ALA A 152 -6.01 -4.32 -14.97
N ILE A 153 -7.14 -5.07 -14.90
CA ILE A 153 -7.22 -6.30 -14.10
C ILE A 153 -6.25 -7.35 -14.65
N ARG A 154 -6.28 -7.63 -15.96
CA ARG A 154 -5.38 -8.63 -16.57
C ARG A 154 -3.91 -8.31 -16.34
N ARG A 155 -3.52 -7.03 -16.40
CA ARG A 155 -2.12 -6.61 -16.36
C ARG A 155 -1.59 -6.41 -14.94
N TRP A 156 -2.41 -5.87 -14.04
CA TRP A 156 -1.95 -5.36 -12.73
C TRP A 156 -2.64 -6.03 -11.54
N MET A 157 -3.64 -6.90 -11.79
CA MET A 157 -4.24 -7.75 -10.77
C MET A 157 -3.91 -9.24 -10.99
N ASP A 158 -2.96 -9.56 -11.88
CA ASP A 158 -2.36 -10.89 -12.00
C ASP A 158 -1.47 -11.19 -10.77
N PRO A 159 -1.68 -12.30 -10.02
CA PRO A 159 -0.84 -12.70 -8.90
C PRO A 159 0.67 -12.76 -9.19
N ALA A 160 1.09 -13.00 -10.44
CA ALA A 160 2.49 -12.92 -10.84
C ALA A 160 3.05 -11.49 -10.74
N GLY A 161 2.22 -10.47 -10.95
CA GLY A 161 2.56 -9.06 -10.79
C GLY A 161 3.00 -8.70 -9.37
N ALA A 162 2.42 -9.33 -8.35
CA ALA A 162 2.84 -9.16 -6.96
C ALA A 162 4.30 -9.58 -6.75
N ARG A 163 4.79 -10.59 -7.48
CA ARG A 163 6.18 -11.07 -7.36
C ARG A 163 7.21 -10.06 -7.88
N ILE A 164 6.80 -9.19 -8.81
CA ILE A 164 7.66 -8.13 -9.35
C ILE A 164 7.40 -6.76 -8.69
N GLY A 165 6.54 -6.72 -7.66
CA GLY A 165 6.27 -5.56 -6.80
C GLY A 165 5.14 -4.63 -7.24
N ILE A 166 4.24 -5.11 -8.11
CA ILE A 166 2.96 -4.45 -8.35
C ILE A 166 2.00 -4.93 -7.27
N GLU A 167 1.63 -4.07 -6.32
CA GLU A 167 0.74 -4.41 -5.21
C GLU A 167 -0.73 -4.48 -5.62
N GLY A 168 -1.08 -3.98 -6.81
CA GLY A 168 -2.43 -4.00 -7.35
C GLY A 168 -2.69 -2.79 -8.25
N VAL A 169 -3.83 -2.14 -8.04
CA VAL A 169 -4.31 -1.03 -8.88
C VAL A 169 -4.77 0.17 -8.05
N VAL A 170 -4.42 1.37 -8.52
CA VAL A 170 -5.07 2.62 -8.10
C VAL A 170 -6.08 3.02 -9.17
N VAL A 171 -7.27 3.42 -8.75
CA VAL A 171 -8.34 3.89 -9.63
C VAL A 171 -8.65 5.34 -9.28
N LYS A 172 -8.63 6.22 -10.27
CA LYS A 172 -8.83 7.67 -10.12
C LYS A 172 -10.06 8.11 -10.89
N ALA A 173 -10.89 8.93 -10.27
CA ALA A 173 -12.04 9.56 -10.90
C ALA A 173 -11.56 10.59 -11.92
N ALA A 174 -11.95 10.43 -13.19
CA ALA A 174 -11.37 11.19 -14.29
C ALA A 174 -11.77 12.67 -14.29
N ASP A 175 -12.99 12.96 -13.85
CA ASP A 175 -13.58 14.29 -13.84
C ASP A 175 -13.30 15.10 -12.57
N ARG A 176 -12.52 14.54 -11.62
CA ARG A 176 -12.32 15.14 -10.30
C ARG A 176 -11.01 15.93 -10.17
N PRO A 177 -11.04 17.06 -9.43
CA PRO A 177 -9.82 17.79 -9.08
C PRO A 177 -8.93 16.99 -8.13
N TYR A 178 -7.68 17.42 -7.99
CA TYR A 178 -6.78 16.90 -6.97
C TYR A 178 -7.21 17.47 -5.61
N ARG A 179 -7.84 16.62 -4.78
CA ARG A 179 -8.29 17.00 -3.43
C ARG A 179 -7.46 16.30 -2.38
N ALA A 180 -6.95 17.08 -1.43
CA ALA A 180 -6.23 16.56 -0.28
C ALA A 180 -7.08 15.59 0.55
N GLY A 181 -6.42 14.60 1.14
CA GLY A 181 -7.06 13.63 2.02
C GLY A 181 -7.83 12.52 1.29
N ARG A 182 -8.66 11.79 2.04
CA ARG A 182 -9.38 10.59 1.57
C ARG A 182 -10.80 10.93 1.14
N THR A 183 -10.96 11.58 0.00
CA THR A 183 -12.29 11.97 -0.53
C THR A 183 -13.07 10.79 -1.11
N GLY A 184 -12.37 9.79 -1.65
CA GLY A 184 -12.96 8.69 -2.41
C GLY A 184 -12.83 8.86 -3.93
N ASP A 185 -12.30 10.00 -4.38
CA ASP A 185 -11.98 10.25 -5.80
C ASP A 185 -10.87 9.30 -6.27
N TRP A 186 -10.01 8.87 -5.35
CA TRP A 186 -8.99 7.84 -5.58
C TRP A 186 -9.34 6.63 -4.72
N VAL A 187 -9.28 5.44 -5.30
CA VAL A 187 -9.42 4.18 -4.59
C VAL A 187 -8.27 3.27 -4.93
N LYS A 188 -7.92 2.38 -4.00
CA LYS A 188 -6.85 1.39 -4.21
C LYS A 188 -7.40 0.00 -3.96
N VAL A 189 -7.03 -0.92 -4.84
CA VAL A 189 -7.34 -2.35 -4.73
C VAL A 189 -6.01 -3.06 -4.77
N ARG A 190 -5.72 -3.84 -3.73
CA ARG A 190 -4.47 -4.60 -3.63
C ARG A 190 -4.73 -6.07 -3.96
N HIS A 191 -3.70 -6.80 -4.34
CA HIS A 191 -3.74 -8.25 -4.36
C HIS A 191 -4.13 -8.76 -2.98
N THR A 192 -5.02 -9.75 -2.94
CA THR A 192 -5.32 -10.51 -1.74
C THR A 192 -4.94 -11.97 -1.95
N ALA A 193 -4.51 -12.61 -0.87
CA ALA A 193 -4.27 -14.03 -0.80
C ALA A 193 -5.19 -14.63 0.27
N VAL A 194 -5.64 -15.85 0.01
CA VAL A 194 -6.32 -16.68 1.00
C VAL A 194 -5.27 -17.54 1.66
N LEU A 195 -5.24 -17.51 2.98
CA LEU A 195 -4.32 -18.31 3.78
C LEU A 195 -5.01 -18.77 5.05
N ASP A 196 -4.49 -19.82 5.65
CA ASP A 196 -4.92 -20.27 6.96
C ASP A 196 -4.05 -19.63 8.05
N ALA A 197 -4.65 -19.29 9.18
CA ALA A 197 -3.99 -18.66 10.30
C ALA A 197 -4.53 -19.19 11.63
N VAL A 198 -3.67 -19.23 12.63
CA VAL A 198 -3.98 -19.67 14.00
C VAL A 198 -4.44 -18.48 14.82
N VAL A 199 -5.55 -18.64 15.55
CA VAL A 199 -6.02 -17.64 16.52
C VAL A 199 -5.20 -17.77 17.80
N ILE A 200 -4.45 -16.73 18.15
CA ILE A 200 -3.61 -16.66 19.36
C ILE A 200 -4.15 -15.67 20.40
N GLY A 201 -5.18 -14.91 20.04
CA GLY A 201 -5.82 -13.98 20.96
C GLY A 201 -7.12 -13.41 20.41
N VAL A 202 -7.89 -12.76 21.28
CA VAL A 202 -9.17 -12.12 20.91
C VAL A 202 -9.35 -10.75 21.56
N THR A 203 -10.10 -9.87 20.92
CA THR A 203 -10.56 -8.60 21.52
C THR A 203 -12.04 -8.69 21.92
N GLY A 204 -12.47 -7.80 22.81
CA GLY A 204 -13.85 -7.79 23.33
C GLY A 204 -14.12 -8.91 24.33
N ARG A 205 -15.33 -9.48 24.30
CA ARG A 205 -15.73 -10.57 25.19
C ARG A 205 -15.30 -11.92 24.58
N PRO A 206 -14.59 -12.81 25.31
CA PRO A 206 -14.15 -14.10 24.77
C PRO A 206 -15.26 -14.98 24.20
N SER A 207 -16.46 -14.93 24.78
CA SER A 207 -17.62 -15.68 24.29
C SER A 207 -18.26 -15.10 23.02
N ARG A 208 -17.88 -13.88 22.62
CA ARG A 208 -18.36 -13.18 21.43
C ARG A 208 -17.34 -12.15 20.97
N PRO A 209 -16.15 -12.58 20.51
CA PRO A 209 -15.03 -11.70 20.23
C PRO A 209 -15.34 -10.73 19.09
N GLU A 210 -14.70 -9.56 19.11
CA GLU A 210 -14.88 -8.54 18.07
C GLU A 210 -13.87 -8.71 16.94
N GLU A 211 -12.62 -9.01 17.29
CA GLU A 211 -11.49 -9.28 16.38
C GLU A 211 -10.64 -10.42 16.94
N VAL A 212 -9.80 -11.01 16.09
CA VAL A 212 -8.85 -12.07 16.47
C VAL A 212 -7.42 -11.65 16.16
N VAL A 213 -6.50 -11.99 17.06
CA VAL A 213 -5.06 -11.90 16.85
C VAL A 213 -4.59 -13.20 16.20
N LEU A 214 -3.87 -13.08 15.10
CA LEU A 214 -3.53 -14.18 14.23
C LEU A 214 -2.03 -14.43 14.18
N ALA A 215 -1.65 -15.69 14.08
CA ALA A 215 -0.29 -16.16 13.87
C ALA A 215 -0.22 -17.23 12.79
N ARG A 216 0.98 -17.51 12.28
CA ARG A 216 1.30 -18.67 11.42
C ARG A 216 2.62 -19.27 11.85
N ARG A 217 2.91 -20.51 11.46
CA ARG A 217 4.23 -21.08 11.69
C ARG A 217 5.28 -20.44 10.79
N ASP A 218 6.45 -20.19 11.36
CA ASP A 218 7.66 -19.86 10.62
C ASP A 218 8.39 -21.15 10.19
N ASP A 219 9.50 -20.98 9.46
CA ASP A 219 10.31 -22.09 8.96
C ASP A 219 10.97 -22.92 10.09
N ASP A 220 11.06 -22.35 11.30
CA ASP A 220 11.56 -23.02 12.51
C ASP A 220 10.44 -23.76 13.27
N GLY A 221 9.20 -23.71 12.77
CA GLY A 221 8.02 -24.34 13.35
C GLY A 221 7.38 -23.53 14.48
N GLY A 222 7.85 -22.33 14.80
CA GLY A 222 7.31 -21.46 15.84
C GLY A 222 6.12 -20.61 15.35
N LEU A 223 5.14 -20.38 16.22
CA LEU A 223 4.02 -19.46 15.89
C LEU A 223 4.46 -18.00 15.99
N ARG A 224 4.41 -17.29 14.86
CA ARG A 224 4.67 -15.85 14.79
C ARG A 224 3.42 -15.08 14.40
N GLY A 225 3.16 -14.01 15.13
CA GLY A 225 2.05 -13.11 14.87
C GLY A 225 2.12 -12.49 13.46
N ILE A 226 1.00 -12.48 12.77
CA ILE A 226 0.84 -11.88 11.45
C ILE A 226 0.01 -10.59 11.49
N GLY A 227 -0.89 -10.45 12.47
CA GLY A 227 -1.66 -9.22 12.69
C GLY A 227 -2.99 -9.43 13.40
N LEU A 228 -3.81 -8.36 13.39
CA LEU A 228 -5.14 -8.31 13.98
C LEU A 228 -6.18 -8.33 12.87
N SER A 229 -7.21 -9.17 12.96
CA SER A 229 -8.26 -9.23 11.94
C SER A 229 -8.99 -7.89 11.75
N LEU A 230 -9.73 -7.75 10.65
CA LEU A 230 -10.87 -6.83 10.62
C LEU A 230 -11.95 -7.31 11.60
N PRO A 231 -12.90 -6.45 12.01
CA PRO A 231 -14.02 -6.86 12.84
C PRO A 231 -14.72 -8.09 12.26
N LEU A 232 -14.91 -9.09 13.11
CA LEU A 232 -15.61 -10.32 12.76
C LEU A 232 -17.07 -9.99 12.39
N PRO A 233 -17.57 -10.53 11.27
CA PRO A 233 -19.00 -10.59 10.99
C PRO A 233 -19.76 -11.25 12.14
N THR A 234 -20.98 -10.81 12.41
CA THR A 234 -21.80 -11.30 13.54
C THR A 234 -21.84 -12.83 13.67
N PRO A 235 -22.06 -13.62 12.60
CA PRO A 235 -22.09 -15.08 12.73
C PRO A 235 -20.76 -15.68 13.21
N LEU A 236 -19.64 -15.11 12.77
CA LEU A 236 -18.31 -15.59 13.15
C LEU A 236 -17.96 -15.23 14.59
N ARG A 237 -18.54 -14.17 15.16
CA ARG A 237 -18.31 -13.84 16.59
C ARG A 237 -18.80 -14.97 17.48
N ASP A 238 -20.01 -15.44 17.24
CA ASP A 238 -20.61 -16.52 18.03
C ASP A 238 -19.90 -17.84 17.79
N GLU A 239 -19.51 -18.11 16.54
CA GLU A 239 -18.81 -19.33 16.19
C GLU A 239 -17.42 -19.40 16.84
N VAL A 240 -16.59 -18.37 16.66
CA VAL A 240 -15.26 -18.28 17.29
C VAL A 240 -15.38 -18.34 18.81
N GLY A 241 -16.36 -17.63 19.40
CA GLY A 241 -16.56 -17.56 20.84
C GLY A 241 -16.86 -18.92 21.51
N ARG A 242 -17.38 -19.91 20.77
CA ARG A 242 -17.58 -21.28 21.27
C ARG A 242 -16.29 -22.09 21.40
N HIS A 243 -15.24 -21.71 20.68
CA HIS A 243 -13.97 -22.45 20.63
C HIS A 243 -12.82 -21.75 21.35
N VAL A 244 -13.01 -20.48 21.74
CA VAL A 244 -12.00 -19.71 22.45
C VAL A 244 -11.83 -20.21 23.89
N ALA A 245 -10.59 -20.54 24.24
CA ALA A 245 -10.17 -20.83 25.61
C ALA A 245 -9.04 -19.87 26.01
N VAL A 246 -9.30 -18.95 26.94
CA VAL A 246 -8.34 -17.92 27.38
C VAL A 246 -7.22 -18.54 28.20
N THR A 247 -5.97 -18.13 27.93
CA THR A 247 -4.76 -18.72 28.55
C THR A 247 -4.08 -17.85 29.60
N GLY A 248 -4.45 -16.57 29.70
CA GLY A 248 -3.77 -15.66 30.60
C GLY A 248 -4.41 -14.29 30.69
N GLU A 249 -3.66 -13.37 31.29
CA GLU A 249 -4.05 -11.97 31.43
C GLU A 249 -3.98 -11.23 30.10
N ARG A 250 -4.58 -10.04 30.06
CA ARG A 250 -4.57 -9.17 28.89
C ARG A 250 -3.15 -8.83 28.47
N ALA A 251 -2.91 -8.84 27.16
CA ALA A 251 -1.66 -8.50 26.54
C ALA A 251 -1.86 -7.36 25.52
N GLU A 252 -0.78 -6.69 25.15
CA GLU A 252 -0.79 -5.66 24.12
C GLU A 252 -0.20 -6.16 22.81
N LEU A 253 -0.97 -6.04 21.74
CA LEU A 253 -0.48 -6.20 20.38
C LEU A 253 -0.12 -4.82 19.84
N ALA A 254 1.13 -4.66 19.42
CA ALA A 254 1.50 -3.58 18.52
C ALA A 254 0.96 -3.89 17.12
N SER A 255 -0.21 -3.35 16.81
CA SER A 255 -0.90 -3.54 15.52
C SER A 255 -0.77 -2.27 14.66
N GLY A 256 -0.69 -2.44 13.33
CA GLY A 256 -0.76 -1.30 12.40
C GLY A 256 0.01 -1.48 11.09
N GLY A 257 -0.68 -1.33 9.96
CA GLY A 257 -0.08 -1.15 8.64
C GLY A 257 0.18 0.32 8.35
N GLY A 258 1.45 0.69 8.16
CA GLY A 258 1.89 2.09 8.07
C GLY A 258 2.41 2.65 9.39
N PHE A 259 2.68 3.95 9.42
CA PHE A 259 3.57 4.58 10.40
C PHE A 259 2.87 5.16 11.65
N GLY A 260 1.98 4.37 12.25
CA GLY A 260 1.46 4.60 13.59
C GLY A 260 1.21 3.25 14.24
N ARG A 261 1.79 3.01 15.42
CA ARG A 261 1.51 1.81 16.21
C ARG A 261 0.24 2.09 17.01
N SER A 262 -0.87 1.45 16.66
CA SER A 262 -1.97 1.31 17.62
C SER A 262 -1.61 0.18 18.56
N ARG A 263 -1.75 0.42 19.87
CA ARG A 263 -1.70 -0.67 20.84
C ARG A 263 -3.12 -1.19 20.98
N THR A 264 -3.32 -2.44 20.62
CA THR A 264 -4.59 -3.13 20.80
C THR A 264 -4.43 -4.09 21.95
N GLU A 265 -5.21 -3.89 23.00
CA GLU A 265 -5.30 -4.84 24.09
C GLU A 265 -6.12 -6.06 23.64
N TYR A 266 -5.64 -7.25 23.97
CA TYR A 266 -6.30 -8.51 23.63
C TYR A 266 -6.14 -9.53 24.76
N LEU A 267 -7.00 -10.54 24.78
CA LEU A 267 -6.90 -11.70 25.66
C LEU A 267 -6.21 -12.85 24.90
N PRO A 268 -5.05 -13.34 25.36
CA PRO A 268 -4.42 -14.53 24.80
C PRO A 268 -5.33 -15.76 24.92
N VAL A 269 -5.28 -16.63 23.91
CA VAL A 269 -6.06 -17.88 23.89
C VAL A 269 -5.17 -19.07 23.58
N HIS A 270 -5.64 -20.27 23.89
CA HIS A 270 -4.98 -21.51 23.49
C HIS A 270 -4.92 -21.56 21.95
N PRO A 271 -3.73 -21.72 21.35
CA PRO A 271 -3.57 -21.75 19.91
C PRO A 271 -4.01 -23.10 19.35
N THR A 272 -5.32 -23.34 19.31
CA THR A 272 -5.93 -24.57 18.79
C THR A 272 -6.89 -24.30 17.63
N LEU A 273 -7.32 -23.04 17.47
CA LEU A 273 -8.29 -22.64 16.48
C LEU A 273 -7.60 -22.14 15.21
N VAL A 274 -7.93 -22.76 14.07
CA VAL A 274 -7.51 -22.32 12.73
C VAL A 274 -8.66 -21.62 12.02
N VAL A 275 -8.34 -20.52 11.34
CA VAL A 275 -9.28 -19.76 10.51
C VAL A 275 -8.71 -19.53 9.11
N GLU A 276 -9.58 -19.59 8.11
CA GLU A 276 -9.26 -19.13 6.76
C GLU A 276 -9.41 -17.61 6.74
N VAL A 277 -8.39 -16.92 6.26
CA VAL A 277 -8.39 -15.47 6.15
C VAL A 277 -8.02 -15.00 4.77
N GLU A 278 -8.57 -13.85 4.40
CA GLU A 278 -8.13 -13.10 3.23
C GLU A 278 -7.28 -11.92 3.69
N ALA A 279 -6.01 -11.90 3.27
CA ALA A 279 -5.04 -10.87 3.61
C ALA A 279 -4.53 -10.16 2.35
N GLU A 280 -4.05 -8.91 2.48
CA GLU A 280 -3.25 -8.30 1.42
C GLU A 280 -2.03 -9.19 1.16
N ALA A 281 -1.78 -9.54 -0.12
CA ALA A 281 -0.61 -10.31 -0.49
C ALA A 281 0.64 -9.44 -0.25
N SER A 282 1.40 -9.78 0.78
CA SER A 282 2.62 -9.09 1.18
C SER A 282 3.77 -10.10 1.23
N ALA A 283 4.97 -9.69 0.84
CA ALA A 283 6.17 -10.49 1.02
C ALA A 283 6.58 -10.63 2.51
N GLU A 284 6.00 -9.82 3.40
CA GLU A 284 6.34 -9.76 4.83
C GLU A 284 5.14 -10.11 5.73
N PHE A 285 4.77 -11.39 5.77
CA PHE A 285 3.63 -11.87 6.58
C PHE A 285 3.84 -11.71 8.10
N PHE A 286 5.09 -11.72 8.60
CA PHE A 286 5.43 -11.76 10.02
C PHE A 286 5.75 -10.39 10.64
N THR A 287 4.97 -9.36 10.30
CA THR A 287 5.21 -7.99 10.79
C THR A 287 4.19 -7.50 11.80
N ASN A 288 3.17 -8.30 12.15
CA ASN A 288 1.97 -7.90 12.91
C ASN A 288 1.17 -6.75 12.27
N ARG A 289 1.39 -6.49 10.98
CA ARG A 289 0.78 -5.35 10.28
C ARG A 289 -0.46 -5.70 9.48
N LEU A 290 -0.72 -6.99 9.26
CA LEU A 290 -1.84 -7.39 8.43
C LEU A 290 -3.17 -7.09 9.15
N ARG A 291 -4.17 -6.69 8.35
CA ARG A 291 -5.56 -6.55 8.78
C ARG A 291 -6.45 -7.49 7.97
N PRO A 292 -6.30 -8.82 8.14
CA PRO A 292 -6.98 -9.78 7.28
C PRO A 292 -8.46 -9.91 7.64
N ALA A 293 -9.28 -10.26 6.66
CA ALA A 293 -10.68 -10.58 6.87
C ALA A 293 -10.83 -12.07 7.15
N VAL A 294 -11.39 -12.44 8.31
CA VAL A 294 -11.73 -13.84 8.60
C VAL A 294 -12.91 -14.25 7.73
N ARG A 295 -12.73 -15.34 6.98
CA ARG A 295 -13.75 -15.90 6.10
C ARG A 295 -14.58 -16.97 6.79
N ARG A 296 -13.91 -17.89 7.48
CA ARG A 296 -14.51 -19.04 8.17
C ARG A 296 -13.53 -19.69 9.13
N LEU A 297 -14.04 -20.51 10.04
CA LEU A 297 -13.22 -21.46 10.79
C LEU A 297 -12.80 -22.62 9.88
N ARG A 298 -11.62 -23.18 10.17
CA ARG A 298 -11.09 -24.42 9.58
C ARG A 298 -11.09 -25.52 10.62
N VAL A 299 -12.29 -26.02 10.94
CA VAL A 299 -12.47 -27.14 11.88
C VAL A 299 -11.86 -28.45 11.37
N ASP A 300 -11.53 -28.48 10.07
CA ASP A 300 -10.83 -29.55 9.37
C ASP A 300 -9.30 -29.48 9.51
N MET A 301 -8.74 -28.45 10.15
CA MET A 301 -7.30 -28.23 10.28
C MET A 301 -6.87 -28.14 11.73
N THR A 302 -5.59 -28.47 11.94
CA THR A 302 -4.86 -28.27 13.18
C THR A 302 -3.81 -27.17 13.03
N VAL A 303 -3.22 -26.76 14.15
CA VAL A 303 -2.14 -25.76 14.16
C VAL A 303 -0.87 -26.26 13.47
N GLU A 304 -0.69 -27.58 13.32
CA GLU A 304 0.44 -28.14 12.57
C GLU A 304 0.30 -27.94 11.05
N ASP A 305 -0.92 -27.67 10.57
CA ASP A 305 -1.21 -27.54 9.14
C ASP A 305 -1.01 -26.09 8.60
N VAL A 306 -0.56 -25.13 9.43
CA VAL A 306 -0.69 -23.67 9.20
C VAL A 306 0.62 -22.90 9.11
#